data_AF-A0A931DLV4-F1
#
_entry.id   AF-A0A931DLV4-F1
#
_cell.length_a   1.000
_cell.length_b   1.000
_cell.length_c   1.000
_cell.angle_alpha   90.00
_cell.angle_beta   90.00
_cell.angle_gamma   90.00
#
_symmetry.space_group_name_H-M   'P 1'
#
loop_
_entity.id
_entity.type
_entity.pdbx_description
1 polymer ?
#
loop_
_entity_poly.entity_id
_entity_poly.type
_entity_poly.pdbx_seq_one_letter_code
_entity_poly.pdbx_strand_id
1 'polypeptide(L)'
;MTALLSDDARALSAAVLVALDVPQAANWDDRHRSADLLHIRAAFIRGVLESVLENGDASAGASAIRRVVDDYPVTYTPRESEQTRGAR
;
A
#
# COMPACT_ATOMS: atom_id res chain seq x y z
N MET A 1 -16.01 10.40 -23.62
CA MET A 1 -14.80 11.19 -23.32
C MET A 1 -14.13 10.59 -22.10
N THR A 2 -13.05 9.84 -22.30
CA THR A 2 -12.24 9.37 -21.16
C THR A 2 -11.32 10.53 -20.80
N ALA A 3 -11.57 11.20 -19.67
CA ALA A 3 -10.65 12.23 -19.18
C ALA A 3 -9.31 11.55 -18.88
N LEU A 4 -8.26 11.96 -19.58
CA LEU A 4 -6.90 11.52 -19.29
C LEU A 4 -6.50 12.17 -17.96
N LEU A 5 -6.25 11.35 -16.94
CA LEU A 5 -5.69 11.80 -15.67
C LEU A 5 -4.35 12.51 -15.94
N SER A 6 -4.07 13.60 -15.21
CA SER A 6 -2.74 14.21 -15.18
C SER A 6 -1.70 13.20 -14.67
N ASP A 7 -0.42 13.44 -14.97
CA ASP A 7 0.66 12.58 -14.51
C ASP A 7 0.72 12.52 -12.97
N ASP A 8 0.47 13.64 -12.28
CA ASP A 8 0.42 13.70 -10.82
C ASP A 8 -0.76 12.89 -10.25
N ALA A 9 -1.94 12.97 -10.87
CA ALA A 9 -3.09 12.19 -10.45
C ALA A 9 -2.85 10.67 -10.67
N ARG A 10 -2.14 10.30 -11.75
CA ARG A 10 -1.73 8.89 -11.97
C ARG A 10 -0.71 8.45 -10.93
N ALA A 11 0.27 9.27 -10.58
CA ALA A 11 1.27 8.96 -9.57
C ALA A 11 0.64 8.80 -8.18
N LEU A 12 -0.29 9.69 -7.80
CA LEU A 12 -1.06 9.58 -6.57
C LEU A 12 -1.89 8.30 -6.54
N SER A 13 -2.60 7.99 -7.62
CA SER A 13 -3.40 6.76 -7.74
C SER A 13 -2.53 5.50 -7.60
N ALA A 14 -1.36 5.48 -8.24
CA ALA A 14 -0.42 4.38 -8.13
C ALA A 14 0.09 4.20 -6.69
N ALA A 15 0.41 5.31 -5.99
CA ALA A 15 0.83 5.25 -4.60
C ALA A 15 -0.27 4.70 -3.68
N VAL A 16 -1.52 5.10 -3.88
CA VAL A 16 -2.68 4.56 -3.15
C VAL A 16 -2.81 3.06 -3.37
N LEU A 17 -2.74 2.60 -4.63
CA LEU A 17 -2.86 1.17 -4.95
C LEU A 17 -1.77 0.35 -4.26
N VAL A 18 -0.51 0.80 -4.30
CA VAL A 18 0.60 0.13 -3.62
C VAL A 18 0.40 0.11 -2.10
N ALA A 19 -0.09 1.20 -1.51
CA ALA A 19 -0.31 1.26 -0.08
C ALA A 19 -1.44 0.33 0.39
N LEU A 20 -2.47 0.12 -0.44
CA LEU A 20 -3.57 -0.80 -0.18
C LEU A 20 -3.26 -2.25 -0.55
N ASP A 21 -2.21 -2.50 -1.32
CA ASP A 21 -1.73 -3.85 -1.61
C ASP A 21 -0.99 -4.40 -0.38
N VAL A 22 -1.77 -4.98 0.54
CA VAL A 22 -1.28 -5.70 1.72
C VAL A 22 -1.37 -7.20 1.42
N PRO A 23 -0.22 -7.87 1.14
CA PRO A 23 -0.20 -9.31 0.92
C PRO A 23 -0.86 -10.05 2.08
N GLN A 24 -1.80 -10.95 1.78
CA GLN A 24 -2.26 -11.92 2.77
C GLN A 24 -1.12 -12.91 3.02
N ALA A 25 -0.56 -12.93 4.22
CA ALA A 25 0.36 -13.99 4.60
C ALA A 25 -0.37 -15.33 4.46
N ALA A 26 0.26 -16.33 3.85
CA ALA A 26 -0.33 -17.65 3.59
C ALA A 26 -0.64 -18.47 4.86
N ASN A 27 -0.47 -17.87 6.04
CA ASN A 27 -0.80 -18.42 7.34
C ASN A 27 -2.12 -17.83 7.81
N TRP A 28 -3.07 -18.70 8.10
CA TRP A 28 -4.47 -18.35 8.40
C TRP A 28 -4.64 -17.50 9.68
N ASP A 29 -3.57 -17.25 10.43
CA ASP A 29 -3.54 -16.55 11.72
C ASP A 29 -3.25 -15.03 11.62
N ASP A 30 -2.70 -14.56 10.49
CA ASP A 30 -2.34 -13.14 10.32
C ASP A 30 -3.46 -12.27 9.71
N ARG A 31 -4.69 -12.79 9.59
CA ARG A 31 -5.83 -12.03 9.02
C ARG A 31 -6.17 -10.79 9.83
N HIS A 32 -6.13 -10.86 11.16
CA HIS A 32 -6.36 -9.71 12.03
C HIS A 32 -5.27 -8.66 11.85
N ARG A 33 -3.99 -9.05 11.84
CA ARG A 33 -2.87 -8.13 11.61
C ARG A 33 -2.91 -7.48 10.23
N SER A 34 -3.29 -8.24 9.20
CA SER A 34 -3.51 -7.69 7.85
C SER A 34 -4.65 -6.67 7.83
N ALA A 35 -5.76 -6.96 8.52
CA ALA A 35 -6.88 -6.03 8.65
C ALA A 35 -6.50 -4.76 9.43
N ASP A 36 -5.75 -4.90 10.53
CA ASP A 36 -5.27 -3.76 11.34
C ASP A 36 -4.33 -2.87 10.53
N LEU A 37 -3.39 -3.47 9.78
CA LEU A 37 -2.48 -2.73 8.93
C LEU A 37 -3.21 -2.01 7.78
N LEU A 38 -4.17 -2.68 7.14
CA LEU A 38 -5.04 -2.06 6.14
C LEU A 38 -5.83 -0.89 6.74
N HIS A 39 -6.35 -1.04 7.96
CA HIS A 39 -7.08 0.01 8.64
C HIS A 39 -6.21 1.25 8.91
N ILE A 40 -5.00 1.05 9.44
CA ILE A 40 -4.03 2.12 9.68
C ILE A 40 -3.66 2.84 8.37
N ARG A 41 -3.29 2.08 7.32
CA ARG A 41 -2.92 2.66 6.03
C ARG A 41 -4.09 3.40 5.38
N ALA A 42 -5.31 2.86 5.44
CA ALA A 42 -6.50 3.50 4.90
C ALA A 42 -6.80 4.83 5.60
N ALA A 43 -6.68 4.89 6.93
CA ALA A 43 -6.85 6.12 7.69
C ALA A 43 -5.83 7.20 7.29
N PHE A 44 -4.56 6.81 7.10
CA PHE A 44 -3.53 7.74 6.66
C PHE A 44 -3.75 8.23 5.22
N ILE A 45 -4.02 7.31 4.30
CA ILE A 45 -4.32 7.64 2.89
C ILE A 45 -5.48 8.63 2.82
N ARG A 46 -6.54 8.42 3.61
CA ARG A 46 -7.67 9.34 3.69
C ARG A 46 -7.23 10.76 4.07
N GLY A 47 -6.43 10.91 5.13
CA GLY A 47 -5.94 12.22 5.56
C GLY A 47 -5.07 12.90 4.50
N VAL A 48 -4.25 12.14 3.78
CA VAL A 48 -3.47 12.68 2.66
C VAL A 48 -4.38 13.14 1.52
N LEU A 49 -5.39 12.34 1.14
CA LEU A 49 -6.32 12.70 0.07
C LEU A 49 -7.16 13.92 0.44
N GLU A 50 -7.61 14.05 1.69
CA GLU A 50 -8.27 15.25 2.19
C GLU A 50 -7.36 16.49 2.04
N SER A 51 -6.09 16.38 2.44
CA SER A 51 -5.10 17.46 2.25
C SER A 51 -4.85 17.80 0.78
N VAL A 52 -4.79 16.80 -0.12
CA VAL A 52 -4.65 17.03 -1.57
C VAL A 52 -5.88 17.76 -2.14
N LEU A 53 -7.08 17.42 -1.68
CA LEU A 53 -8.31 18.10 -2.12
C LEU A 53 -8.36 19.56 -1.65
N GLU A 54 -7.85 19.84 -0.45
CA GLU A 54 -7.78 21.19 0.11
C GLU A 54 -6.68 22.06 -0.51
N ASN A 55 -5.50 21.48 -0.74
CA ASN A 55 -4.30 22.23 -1.12
C ASN A 55 -3.92 22.08 -2.60
N GLY A 56 -4.50 21.11 -3.32
CA GLY A 56 -4.26 20.87 -4.74
C GLY A 56 -2.93 20.19 -5.08
N ASP A 57 -2.12 19.77 -4.10
CA ASP A 57 -0.79 19.21 -4.32
C ASP A 57 -0.79 17.68 -4.35
N ALA A 58 -1.15 17.12 -5.51
CA ALA A 58 -1.16 15.67 -5.72
C ALA A 58 0.25 15.03 -5.67
N SER A 59 1.31 15.78 -6.00
CA SER A 59 2.69 15.27 -6.00
C SER A 59 3.23 15.09 -4.58
N ALA A 60 2.97 16.07 -3.71
CA ALA A 60 3.25 15.94 -2.29
C ALA A 60 2.44 14.79 -1.66
N GLY A 61 1.16 14.65 -2.03
CA GLY A 61 0.32 13.53 -1.58
C GLY A 61 0.88 12.16 -1.96
N ALA A 62 1.29 11.98 -3.21
CA ALA A 62 1.90 10.73 -3.67
C ALA A 62 3.18 10.39 -2.87
N SER A 63 3.98 11.40 -2.55
CA SER A 63 5.22 11.24 -1.76
C SER A 63 4.93 10.89 -0.29
N ALA A 64 3.90 11.51 0.32
CA ALA A 64 3.47 11.18 1.67
C ALA A 64 2.94 9.75 1.80
N ILE A 65 2.16 9.27 0.82
CA ILE A 65 1.65 7.88 0.82
C ILE A 65 2.78 6.87 0.68
N ARG A 66 3.76 7.11 -0.19
CA ARG A 66 4.94 6.22 -0.32
C ARG A 66 5.68 6.07 1.00
N ARG A 67 5.85 7.17 1.74
CA ARG A 67 6.52 7.16 3.04
C ARG A 67 5.81 6.26 4.06
N VAL A 68 4.49 6.17 4.04
CA VAL A 68 3.76 5.25 4.94
C VAL A 68 3.95 3.79 4.59
N VAL A 69 4.14 3.46 3.31
CA VAL A 69 4.52 2.10 2.93
C VAL A 69 5.91 1.77 3.45
N ASP A 70 6.84 2.72 3.37
CA ASP A 70 8.22 2.57 3.85
C ASP A 70 8.32 2.49 5.39
N ASP A 71 7.51 3.29 6.11
CA ASP A 71 7.47 3.32 7.58
C ASP A 71 6.77 2.08 8.16
N TYR A 72 5.85 1.47 7.41
CA TYR A 72 5.10 0.28 7.81
C TYR A 72 5.20 -0.83 6.75
N PRO A 73 6.40 -1.38 6.48
CA PRO A 73 6.59 -2.34 5.41
C PRO A 73 5.83 -3.64 5.70
N VAL A 74 5.20 -4.23 4.67
CA VAL A 74 4.69 -5.59 4.79
C VAL A 74 5.82 -6.55 4.49
N THR A 75 6.43 -7.12 5.53
CA THR A 75 7.42 -8.17 5.33
C THR A 75 6.70 -9.47 4.96
N TYR A 76 6.76 -9.83 3.69
CA TYR A 76 6.42 -11.18 3.25
C TYR A 76 7.38 -12.15 3.97
N THR A 77 6.85 -13.07 4.75
CA THR A 77 7.59 -14.30 5.06
C THR A 77 7.06 -15.33 4.07
N PRO A 78 7.78 -15.64 2.98
CA PRO A 78 7.47 -16.84 2.21
C PRO A 78 7.42 -18.00 3.19
N ARG A 79 6.40 -18.84 3.12
CA ARG A 79 6.52 -20.14 3.80
C ARG A 79 7.83 -20.77 3.30
N GLU A 80 8.65 -21.25 4.23
CA GLU A 80 9.71 -22.20 3.94
C GLU A 80 9.11 -23.42 3.22
N SER A 81 8.93 -23.32 1.92
CA SER A 81 8.45 -24.42 1.10
C SER A 81 8.95 -24.20 -0.30
N GLU A 82 10.27 -24.29 -0.47
CA GLU A 82 10.87 -24.70 -1.76
C GLU A 82 12.36 -25.10 -1.71
N GLN A 83 13.08 -24.97 -0.58
CA GLN A 83 14.51 -25.36 -0.54
C GLN A 83 14.78 -26.80 -0.03
N THR A 84 13.78 -27.50 0.52
CA THR A 84 13.96 -28.85 1.12
C THR A 84 13.29 -29.99 0.35
N ARG A 85 12.96 -29.80 -0.94
CA ARG A 85 12.45 -30.87 -1.83
C ARG A 85 13.30 -31.12 -3.09
N GLY A 86 14.49 -30.54 -3.16
CA GLY A 86 15.50 -30.85 -4.20
C GLY A 86 16.77 -31.53 -3.69
N ALA A 87 16.87 -31.77 -2.38
CA ALA A 87 18.03 -32.40 -1.74
C ALA A 87 17.65 -33.74 -1.09
N ARG A 88 17.15 -34.68 -1.89
CA ARG A 88 17.22 -36.12 -1.61
C ARG A 88 17.29 -36.90 -2.91
#